data_AF-A0A6J3C6E6-F1
#
_entry.id   AF-A0A6J3C6E6-F1
#
_cell.length_a   1.000
_cell.length_b   1.000
_cell.length_c   1.000
_cell.angle_alpha   90.00
_cell.angle_beta   90.00
_cell.angle_gamma   90.00
#
_symmetry.space_group_name_H-M   'P 1'
#
loop_
_entity.id
_entity.type
_entity.pdbx_description
1 polymer ?
#
loop_
_entity_poly.entity_id
_entity_poly.type
_entity_poly.pdbx_seq_one_letter_code
_entity_poly.pdbx_strand_id
1 'polypeptide(L)'
;MSNDPLAMQLKPCRCILCSICTVGVVMQIYCSLATLIACNVSGVMTHNPRELAQRRAFLETRDCVEARLVTQRENQQQERLLLSVLPRHVAVEMKADIACQPRQEQFHKIYIQRYENVSILFADICGFTSLSDQCTAEELVRLLNELFARFDRLAAEHHCLRIKLLGDCYYCVSGLPEARDDHAKCCVEMGLDMIDAIA
;
A
#
# COMPACT_ATOMS: atom_id res chain seq x y z
N MET A 1 -9.14 -22.66 108.02
CA MET A 1 -10.57 -22.33 107.83
C MET A 1 -10.72 -20.89 108.31
N SER A 2 -11.23 -19.90 107.57
CA SER A 2 -12.02 -19.93 106.35
C SER A 2 -11.97 -18.55 105.67
N ASN A 3 -11.73 -18.58 104.36
CA ASN A 3 -12.26 -17.73 103.29
C ASN A 3 -12.51 -16.23 103.54
N ASP A 4 -11.64 -15.43 102.92
CA ASP A 4 -11.84 -14.01 102.63
C ASP A 4 -13.08 -13.76 101.73
N PRO A 5 -14.02 -12.87 102.13
CA PRO A 5 -15.23 -12.58 101.37
C PRO A 5 -15.06 -11.32 100.49
N LEU A 6 -14.08 -11.31 99.59
CA LEU A 6 -13.88 -10.20 98.64
C LEU A 6 -14.11 -10.58 97.16
N ALA A 7 -14.61 -11.79 96.88
CA ALA A 7 -14.80 -12.30 95.52
C ALA A 7 -16.18 -12.00 94.89
N MET A 8 -17.08 -11.26 95.56
CA MET A 8 -18.50 -11.19 95.17
C MET A 8 -19.02 -9.78 94.87
N GLN A 9 -18.30 -8.98 94.08
CA GLN A 9 -18.86 -7.76 93.47
C GLN A 9 -18.43 -7.47 92.01
N LEU A 10 -17.67 -8.35 91.34
CA LEU A 10 -17.17 -8.09 89.97
C LEU A 10 -17.83 -8.92 88.84
N LYS A 11 -18.95 -9.61 89.10
CA LYS A 11 -19.63 -10.47 88.11
C LYS A 11 -20.63 -9.76 87.16
N PRO A 12 -21.43 -8.74 87.54
CA PRO A 12 -22.45 -8.19 86.65
C PRO A 12 -21.88 -7.27 85.55
N CYS A 13 -20.73 -6.60 85.79
CA CYS A 13 -20.07 -5.78 84.77
C CYS A 13 -19.41 -6.61 83.65
N ARG A 14 -18.96 -7.85 83.90
CA ARG A 14 -18.34 -8.70 82.86
C ARG A 14 -19.34 -9.21 81.82
N CYS A 15 -20.60 -9.48 82.19
CA CYS A 15 -21.62 -9.93 81.22
C CYS A 15 -22.13 -8.80 80.32
N ILE A 16 -22.32 -7.59 80.86
CA ILE A 16 -22.79 -6.43 80.08
C ILE A 16 -21.69 -5.96 79.13
N LEU A 17 -20.43 -5.93 79.59
CA LEU A 17 -19.29 -5.60 78.73
C LEU A 17 -19.08 -6.67 77.63
N CYS A 18 -19.33 -7.95 77.92
CA CYS A 18 -19.27 -9.04 76.94
C CYS A 18 -20.40 -8.96 75.89
N SER A 19 -21.62 -8.58 76.30
CA SER A 19 -22.75 -8.38 75.39
C SER A 19 -22.58 -7.15 74.49
N ILE A 20 -22.03 -6.06 75.01
CA ILE A 20 -21.68 -4.86 74.22
C ILE A 20 -20.53 -5.16 73.25
N CYS A 21 -19.52 -5.92 73.70
CA CYS A 21 -18.40 -6.34 72.87
C CYS A 21 -18.83 -7.27 71.74
N THR A 22 -19.72 -8.24 72.02
CA THR A 22 -20.26 -9.14 70.98
C THR A 22 -21.12 -8.41 69.95
N VAL A 23 -21.97 -7.46 70.38
CA VAL A 23 -22.77 -6.61 69.45
C VAL A 23 -21.86 -5.75 68.55
N GLY A 24 -20.78 -5.17 69.11
CA GLY A 24 -19.81 -4.40 68.35
C GLY A 24 -19.05 -5.24 67.30
N VAL A 25 -18.65 -6.46 67.65
CA VAL A 25 -17.97 -7.38 66.72
C VAL A 25 -18.90 -7.82 65.59
N VAL A 26 -20.18 -8.10 65.87
CA VAL A 26 -21.17 -8.45 64.83
C VAL A 26 -21.40 -7.28 63.87
N MET A 27 -21.50 -6.05 64.37
CA MET A 27 -21.65 -4.85 63.54
C MET A 27 -20.41 -4.59 62.67
N GLN A 28 -19.21 -4.82 63.21
CA GLN A 28 -17.95 -4.69 62.48
C GLN A 28 -17.82 -5.74 61.35
N ILE A 29 -18.28 -6.97 61.59
CA ILE A 29 -18.34 -8.03 60.56
C ILE A 29 -19.31 -7.64 59.44
N TYR A 30 -20.48 -7.09 59.76
CA TYR A 30 -21.45 -6.65 58.75
C TYR A 30 -20.90 -5.52 57.88
N CYS A 31 -20.29 -4.50 58.47
CA CYS A 31 -19.64 -3.41 57.71
C CYS A 31 -18.49 -3.94 56.82
N SER A 32 -17.69 -4.89 57.33
CA SER A 32 -16.58 -5.48 56.57
C SER A 32 -17.07 -6.33 55.40
N LEU A 33 -18.17 -7.09 55.58
CA LEU A 33 -18.81 -7.83 54.49
C LEU A 33 -19.40 -6.87 53.45
N ALA A 34 -20.05 -5.79 53.89
CA ALA A 34 -20.63 -4.79 53.01
C ALA A 34 -19.58 -4.07 52.14
N THR A 35 -18.43 -3.68 52.72
CA THR A 35 -17.33 -3.06 51.95
C THR A 35 -16.68 -4.04 50.98
N LEU A 36 -16.54 -5.31 51.36
CA LEU A 36 -15.97 -6.33 50.48
C LEU A 36 -16.87 -6.60 49.27
N ILE A 37 -18.19 -6.69 49.47
CA ILE A 37 -19.16 -6.82 48.38
C ILE A 37 -19.11 -5.59 47.47
N ALA A 38 -19.08 -4.37 48.04
CA ALA A 38 -19.02 -3.14 47.26
C ALA A 38 -17.74 -3.04 46.40
N CYS A 39 -16.57 -3.41 46.94
CA CYS A 39 -15.31 -3.45 46.19
C CYS A 39 -15.35 -4.47 45.04
N ASN A 40 -15.92 -5.67 45.26
CA ASN A 40 -16.06 -6.68 44.21
C ASN A 40 -17.01 -6.22 43.11
N VAL A 41 -18.15 -5.62 43.45
CA VAL A 41 -19.10 -5.08 42.47
C VAL A 41 -18.46 -3.94 41.66
N SER A 42 -17.77 -3.01 42.32
CA SER A 42 -17.06 -1.91 41.65
C SER A 42 -15.95 -2.44 40.72
N GLY A 43 -15.21 -3.47 41.16
CA GLY A 43 -14.21 -4.16 40.34
C GLY A 43 -14.82 -4.80 39.09
N VAL A 44 -15.92 -5.54 39.23
CA VAL A 44 -16.61 -6.18 38.08
C VAL A 44 -17.19 -5.13 37.14
N MET A 45 -17.83 -4.09 37.68
CA MET A 45 -18.42 -2.99 36.91
C MET A 45 -17.38 -2.17 36.15
N THR A 46 -16.14 -2.10 36.61
CA THR A 46 -15.06 -1.37 35.91
C THR A 46 -14.24 -2.27 34.98
N HIS A 47 -13.99 -3.52 35.35
CA HIS A 47 -13.20 -4.47 34.56
C HIS A 47 -13.92 -4.91 33.28
N ASN A 48 -15.17 -5.36 33.41
CA ASN A 48 -15.92 -5.97 32.32
C ASN A 48 -16.15 -5.02 31.11
N PRO A 49 -16.55 -3.74 31.29
CA PRO A 49 -16.71 -2.83 30.15
C PRO A 49 -15.37 -2.39 29.55
N ARG A 50 -14.28 -2.33 30.34
CA ARG A 50 -12.94 -1.99 29.83
C ARG A 50 -12.43 -3.07 28.88
N GLU A 51 -12.57 -4.34 29.27
CA GLU A 51 -12.16 -5.47 28.43
C GLU A 51 -13.00 -5.54 27.14
N LEU A 52 -14.31 -5.32 27.22
CA LEU A 52 -15.19 -5.27 26.05
C LEU A 52 -14.89 -4.08 25.13
N ALA A 53 -14.63 -2.90 25.69
CA ALA A 53 -14.25 -1.71 24.92
C ALA A 53 -12.92 -1.92 24.19
N GLN A 54 -11.92 -2.52 24.85
CA GLN A 54 -10.63 -2.82 24.23
C GLN A 54 -10.76 -3.84 23.10
N ARG A 55 -11.57 -4.90 23.27
CA ARG A 55 -11.83 -5.88 22.21
C ARG A 55 -12.57 -5.26 21.02
N ARG A 56 -13.56 -4.40 21.27
CA ARG A 56 -14.28 -3.68 20.21
C ARG A 56 -13.36 -2.74 19.44
N ALA A 57 -12.56 -1.94 20.13
CA ALA A 57 -11.58 -1.06 19.50
C ALA A 57 -10.55 -1.83 18.66
N PHE A 58 -10.12 -3.00 19.12
CA PHE A 58 -9.24 -3.88 18.35
C PHE A 58 -9.90 -4.39 17.06
N LEU A 59 -11.15 -4.86 17.14
CA LEU A 59 -11.90 -5.34 15.97
C LEU A 59 -12.16 -4.21 14.97
N GLU A 60 -12.58 -3.03 15.43
CA GLU A 60 -12.77 -1.85 14.59
C GLU A 60 -11.45 -1.42 13.91
N THR A 61 -10.33 -1.47 14.64
CA THR A 61 -9.01 -1.17 14.07
C THR A 61 -8.65 -2.19 12.99
N ARG A 62 -8.89 -3.47 13.24
CA ARG A 62 -8.64 -4.53 12.27
C ARG A 62 -9.45 -4.33 11.00
N ASP A 63 -10.75 -4.09 11.12
CA ASP A 63 -11.65 -3.92 9.97
C ASP A 63 -11.30 -2.65 9.18
N CYS A 64 -10.90 -1.57 9.87
CA CYS A 64 -10.38 -0.34 9.24
C CYS A 64 -9.08 -0.60 8.46
N VAL A 65 -8.15 -1.36 9.04
CA VAL A 65 -6.89 -1.72 8.37
C VAL A 65 -7.16 -2.61 7.16
N GLU A 66 -8.05 -3.59 7.28
CA GLU A 66 -8.44 -4.47 6.16
C GLU A 66 -9.06 -3.67 5.01
N ALA A 67 -10.01 -2.79 5.31
CA ALA A 67 -10.61 -1.90 4.30
C ALA A 67 -9.54 -1.02 3.61
N ARG A 68 -8.61 -0.44 4.38
CA ARG A 68 -7.50 0.36 3.83
C ARG A 68 -6.61 -0.45 2.89
N LEU A 69 -6.29 -1.69 3.24
CA LEU A 69 -5.45 -2.56 2.42
C LEU A 69 -6.14 -2.93 1.10
N VAL A 70 -7.44 -3.24 1.13
CA VAL A 70 -8.23 -3.53 -0.08
C VAL A 70 -8.26 -2.31 -1.01
N THR A 71 -8.58 -1.12 -0.49
CA THR A 71 -8.60 0.11 -1.29
C THR A 71 -7.22 0.44 -1.88
N GLN A 72 -6.13 0.23 -1.13
CA GLN A 72 -4.77 0.42 -1.66
C GLN A 72 -4.47 -0.53 -2.82
N ARG A 73 -4.90 -1.79 -2.72
CA ARG A 73 -4.68 -2.80 -3.76
C ARG A 73 -5.43 -2.45 -5.04
N GLU A 74 -6.69 -2.04 -4.92
CA GLU A 74 -7.51 -1.59 -6.05
C GLU A 74 -6.92 -0.36 -6.74
N ASN A 75 -6.48 0.64 -5.95
CA ASN A 75 -5.81 1.83 -6.48
C ASN A 75 -4.52 1.48 -7.24
N GLN A 76 -3.68 0.58 -6.69
CA GLN A 76 -2.47 0.12 -7.37
C GLN A 76 -2.79 -0.61 -8.68
N GLN A 77 -3.87 -1.39 -8.71
CA GLN A 77 -4.29 -2.10 -9.90
C GLN A 77 -4.81 -1.14 -10.97
N GLN A 78 -5.60 -0.13 -10.59
CA GLN A 78 -6.02 0.94 -11.49
C GLN A 78 -4.82 1.72 -12.06
N GLU A 79 -3.84 2.05 -11.22
CA GLU A 79 -2.63 2.76 -11.65
C GLU A 79 -1.78 1.92 -12.62
N ARG A 80 -1.63 0.61 -12.37
CA ARG A 80 -0.95 -0.30 -13.29
C ARG A 80 -1.66 -0.39 -14.64
N LEU A 81 -2.99 -0.49 -14.64
CA LEU A 81 -3.77 -0.56 -15.88
C LEU A 81 -3.61 0.75 -16.68
N LEU A 82 -3.70 1.90 -16.02
CA LEU A 82 -3.51 3.20 -16.66
C LEU A 82 -2.10 3.33 -17.28
N LEU A 83 -1.06 2.92 -16.55
CA LEU A 83 0.34 2.95 -17.02
C LEU A 83 0.67 1.88 -18.07
N SER A 84 -0.17 0.87 -18.23
CA SER A 84 0.00 -0.16 -19.28
C SER A 84 -0.43 0.32 -20.67
N VAL A 85 -1.28 1.36 -20.74
CA VAL A 85 -1.82 1.91 -22.00
C VAL A 85 -1.24 3.29 -22.30
N LEU A 86 -0.89 4.07 -21.28
CA LEU A 86 -0.41 5.45 -21.40
C LEU A 86 1.00 5.59 -20.81
N PRO A 87 1.94 6.22 -21.53
CA PRO A 87 3.24 6.60 -20.98
C PRO A 87 3.10 7.44 -19.70
N ARG A 88 4.01 7.26 -18.73
CA ARG A 88 3.93 7.91 -17.41
C ARG A 88 3.74 9.43 -17.47
N HIS A 89 4.37 10.11 -18.44
CA HIS A 89 4.26 11.57 -18.56
C HIS A 89 2.85 12.03 -18.96
N VAL A 90 2.14 11.27 -19.83
CA VAL A 90 0.75 11.56 -20.21
C VAL A 90 -0.21 11.19 -19.08
N ALA A 91 0.05 10.09 -18.38
CA ALA A 91 -0.76 9.61 -17.28
C ALA A 91 -0.87 10.62 -16.12
N VAL A 92 0.21 11.34 -15.81
CA VAL A 92 0.25 12.37 -14.76
C VAL A 92 -0.60 13.57 -15.15
N GLU A 93 -0.50 14.03 -16.39
CA GLU A 93 -1.29 15.16 -16.91
C GLU A 93 -2.79 14.82 -16.95
N MET A 94 -3.14 13.59 -17.38
CA MET A 94 -4.52 13.08 -17.36
C MET A 94 -5.12 13.03 -15.94
N LYS A 95 -4.34 12.56 -14.95
CA LYS A 95 -4.79 12.52 -13.55
C LYS A 95 -5.06 13.93 -13.00
N ALA A 96 -4.23 14.90 -13.34
CA ALA A 96 -4.42 16.30 -12.95
C ALA A 96 -5.68 16.89 -13.58
N ASP A 97 -5.92 16.64 -14.87
CA ASP A 97 -7.11 17.10 -15.59
C ASP A 97 -8.41 16.51 -15.00
N ILE A 98 -8.44 15.21 -14.68
CA ILE A 98 -9.60 14.54 -14.07
C ILE A 98 -9.94 15.15 -12.70
N ALA A 99 -8.93 15.54 -11.91
CA ALA A 99 -9.13 16.13 -10.59
C ALA A 99 -9.69 17.57 -10.67
N CYS A 100 -9.39 18.31 -11.74
CA CYS A 100 -9.74 19.73 -11.86
C CYS A 100 -11.05 20.02 -12.60
N GLN A 101 -11.51 19.16 -13.53
CA GLN A 101 -12.71 19.45 -14.33
C GLN A 101 -13.54 18.18 -14.65
N PRO A 102 -14.71 17.98 -14.01
CA PRO A 102 -15.50 16.77 -14.20
C PRO A 102 -16.45 16.78 -15.41
N ARG A 103 -16.44 17.79 -16.31
CA ARG A 103 -17.62 18.01 -17.20
C ARG A 103 -17.43 18.46 -18.65
N GLN A 104 -16.27 18.38 -19.27
CA GLN A 104 -16.18 18.61 -20.73
C GLN A 104 -15.54 17.42 -21.44
N GLU A 105 -16.35 16.74 -22.27
CA GLU A 105 -15.93 15.91 -23.41
C GLU A 105 -14.64 15.10 -23.16
N GLN A 106 -14.66 14.22 -22.16
CA GLN A 106 -13.49 13.49 -21.62
C GLN A 106 -12.71 12.62 -22.64
N PHE A 107 -13.20 12.46 -23.87
CA PHE A 107 -12.67 11.49 -24.84
C PHE A 107 -11.91 12.09 -26.04
N HIS A 108 -11.78 13.41 -26.16
CA HIS A 108 -11.14 14.04 -27.34
C HIS A 108 -10.04 15.06 -27.01
N LYS A 109 -9.40 14.98 -25.84
CA LYS A 109 -8.22 15.81 -25.56
C LYS A 109 -6.96 15.14 -26.12
N ILE A 110 -6.43 15.67 -27.22
CA ILE A 110 -5.15 15.24 -27.79
C ILE A 110 -4.04 15.89 -26.96
N TYR A 111 -3.24 15.08 -26.26
CA TYR A 111 -2.07 15.54 -25.51
C TYR A 111 -0.89 15.67 -26.47
N ILE A 112 -0.55 16.91 -26.84
CA ILE A 112 0.60 17.22 -27.70
C ILE A 112 1.62 17.97 -26.85
N GLN A 113 2.78 17.36 -26.65
CA GLN A 113 3.91 18.01 -25.99
C GLN A 113 5.00 18.27 -27.03
N ARG A 114 5.48 19.51 -27.10
CA ARG A 114 6.59 19.91 -27.95
C ARG A 114 7.90 19.65 -27.22
N TYR A 115 8.76 18.86 -27.84
CA TYR A 115 10.13 18.64 -27.40
C TYR A 115 11.08 19.30 -28.40
N GLU A 116 12.09 20.01 -27.88
CA GLU A 116 13.14 20.62 -28.67
C GLU A 116 14.45 19.86 -28.43
N ASN A 117 15.37 19.87 -29.39
CA ASN A 117 16.68 19.20 -29.30
C ASN A 117 16.56 17.69 -29.06
N VAL A 118 16.03 16.98 -30.06
CA VAL A 118 15.83 15.53 -30.03
C VAL A 118 16.44 14.90 -31.29
N SER A 119 16.86 13.65 -31.20
CA SER A 119 17.39 12.89 -32.34
C SER A 119 16.54 11.66 -32.59
N ILE A 120 16.18 11.42 -33.85
CA ILE A 120 15.31 10.32 -34.27
C ILE A 120 16.11 9.42 -35.21
N LEU A 121 16.09 8.11 -34.96
CA LEU A 121 16.68 7.10 -35.82
C LEU A 121 15.58 6.23 -36.43
N PHE A 122 15.70 6.01 -37.73
CA PHE A 122 14.88 5.07 -38.49
C PHE A 122 15.78 3.97 -39.04
N ALA A 123 15.41 2.71 -38.83
CA ALA A 123 16.03 1.54 -39.40
C ALA A 123 14.96 0.69 -40.07
N ASP A 124 15.23 0.24 -41.29
CA ASP A 124 14.29 -0.54 -42.08
C ASP A 124 14.98 -1.79 -42.65
N ILE A 125 14.22 -2.87 -42.79
CA ILE A 125 14.75 -4.14 -43.28
C ILE A 125 14.73 -4.12 -44.82
N CYS A 126 15.91 -3.98 -45.42
CA CYS A 126 16.06 -4.05 -46.87
C CYS A 126 15.50 -5.38 -47.42
N GLY A 127 14.54 -5.30 -48.35
CA GLY A 127 13.99 -6.47 -49.03
C GLY A 127 12.99 -7.29 -48.19
N PHE A 128 12.42 -6.71 -47.14
CA PHE A 128 11.44 -7.39 -46.29
C PHE A 128 10.26 -7.99 -47.07
N THR A 129 9.76 -7.32 -48.09
CA THR A 129 8.66 -7.84 -48.93
C THR A 129 9.00 -9.21 -49.52
N SER A 130 10.21 -9.37 -50.08
CA SER A 130 10.64 -10.63 -50.67
C SER A 130 10.88 -11.72 -49.62
N LEU A 131 11.37 -11.34 -48.44
CA LEU A 131 11.53 -12.24 -47.30
C LEU A 131 10.17 -12.75 -46.80
N SER A 132 9.20 -11.84 -46.66
CA SER A 132 7.85 -12.16 -46.19
C SER A 132 7.06 -13.07 -47.13
N ASP A 133 7.37 -13.05 -48.43
CA ASP A 133 6.76 -13.92 -49.44
C ASP A 133 7.32 -15.35 -49.40
N GLN A 134 8.56 -15.52 -48.93
CA GLN A 134 9.26 -16.81 -48.87
C GLN A 134 9.13 -17.50 -47.51
N CYS A 135 8.78 -16.77 -46.44
CA CYS A 135 8.66 -17.28 -45.09
C CYS A 135 7.20 -17.55 -44.69
N THR A 136 6.99 -18.52 -43.80
CA THR A 136 5.68 -18.65 -43.15
C THR A 136 5.46 -17.51 -42.15
N ALA A 137 4.21 -17.17 -41.86
CA ALA A 137 3.89 -16.08 -40.92
C ALA A 137 4.51 -16.30 -39.53
N GLU A 138 4.59 -17.54 -39.05
CA GLU A 138 5.19 -17.86 -37.75
C GLU A 138 6.71 -17.63 -37.75
N GLU A 139 7.41 -18.04 -38.80
CA GLU A 139 8.86 -17.84 -38.94
C GLU A 139 9.21 -16.36 -39.05
N LEU A 140 8.44 -15.61 -39.85
CA LEU A 140 8.63 -14.17 -40.00
C LEU A 140 8.47 -13.43 -38.67
N VAL A 141 7.42 -13.75 -37.91
CA VAL A 141 7.18 -13.16 -36.59
C VAL A 141 8.28 -13.53 -35.59
N ARG A 142 8.78 -14.78 -35.61
CA ARG A 142 9.91 -15.19 -34.76
C ARG A 142 11.18 -14.40 -35.10
N LEU A 143 11.52 -14.28 -36.39
CA LEU A 143 12.68 -13.53 -36.85
C LEU A 143 12.60 -12.05 -36.44
N LEU A 144 11.46 -11.39 -36.70
CA LEU A 144 11.21 -10.00 -36.31
C LEU A 144 11.32 -9.81 -34.79
N ASN A 145 10.72 -10.71 -34.00
CA ASN A 145 10.79 -10.62 -32.55
C ASN A 145 12.22 -10.77 -32.03
N GLU A 146 13.03 -11.66 -32.61
CA GLU A 146 14.42 -11.80 -32.20
C GLU A 146 15.25 -10.56 -32.57
N LEU A 147 15.09 -10.04 -33.78
CA LEU A 147 15.78 -8.84 -34.25
C LEU A 147 15.42 -7.62 -33.39
N PHE A 148 14.12 -7.37 -33.20
CA PHE A 148 13.66 -6.24 -32.41
C PHE A 148 14.01 -6.40 -30.92
N ALA A 149 14.07 -7.62 -30.38
CA ALA A 149 14.56 -7.85 -29.02
C ALA A 149 16.07 -7.56 -28.87
N ARG A 150 16.87 -7.69 -29.94
CA ARG A 150 18.28 -7.23 -29.94
C ARG A 150 18.34 -5.70 -30.00
N PHE A 151 17.57 -5.07 -30.89
CA PHE A 151 17.53 -3.61 -30.97
C PHE A 151 16.99 -2.94 -29.71
N ASP A 152 16.01 -3.54 -29.05
CA ASP A 152 15.49 -3.03 -27.76
C ASP A 152 16.55 -3.03 -26.66
N ARG A 153 17.47 -4.00 -26.67
CA ARG A 153 18.61 -4.04 -25.74
C ARG A 153 19.59 -2.91 -26.03
N LEU A 154 19.97 -2.72 -27.30
CA LEU A 154 20.82 -1.62 -27.73
C LEU A 154 20.18 -0.25 -27.42
N ALA A 155 18.87 -0.11 -27.65
CA ALA A 155 18.14 1.11 -27.34
C ALA A 155 18.21 1.44 -25.85
N ALA A 156 18.09 0.43 -24.96
CA ALA A 156 18.23 0.63 -23.53
C ALA A 156 19.66 1.03 -23.13
N GLU A 157 20.68 0.44 -23.76
CA GLU A 157 22.11 0.75 -23.50
C GLU A 157 22.47 2.18 -23.93
N HIS A 158 21.90 2.65 -25.05
CA HIS A 158 22.14 4.00 -25.60
C HIS A 158 21.14 5.07 -25.13
N HIS A 159 20.30 4.75 -24.15
CA HIS A 159 19.22 5.61 -23.64
C HIS A 159 18.33 6.19 -24.76
N CYS A 160 17.96 5.35 -25.72
CA CYS A 160 17.00 5.66 -26.77
C CYS A 160 15.65 5.04 -26.45
N LEU A 161 14.58 5.83 -26.58
CA LEU A 161 13.21 5.37 -26.38
C LEU A 161 12.65 4.84 -27.69
N ARG A 162 12.28 3.56 -27.72
CA ARG A 162 11.45 3.02 -28.81
C ARG A 162 10.03 3.58 -28.72
N ILE A 163 9.50 4.08 -29.84
CA ILE A 163 8.16 4.67 -29.88
C ILE A 163 7.11 3.64 -30.28
N LYS A 164 7.13 3.13 -31.53
CA LYS A 164 6.36 1.94 -31.96
C LYS A 164 7.13 1.22 -33.07
N LEU A 165 6.61 0.06 -33.46
CA LEU A 165 7.02 -0.64 -34.68
C LEU A 165 6.01 -0.33 -35.78
N LEU A 166 6.48 -0.01 -36.98
CA LEU A 166 5.64 0.16 -38.18
C LEU A 166 6.03 -0.92 -39.18
N GLY A 167 5.45 -2.11 -39.03
CA GLY A 167 5.83 -3.26 -39.85
C GLY A 167 7.27 -3.71 -39.56
N ASP A 168 8.11 -3.64 -40.58
CA ASP A 168 9.54 -3.93 -40.63
C ASP A 168 10.44 -2.76 -40.20
N CYS A 169 9.90 -1.55 -40.15
CA CYS A 169 10.63 -0.38 -39.72
C CYS A 169 10.68 -0.26 -38.19
N TYR A 170 11.90 -0.16 -37.67
CA TYR A 170 12.22 0.15 -36.28
C TYR A 170 12.58 1.63 -36.14
N TYR A 171 11.92 2.36 -35.23
CA TYR A 171 12.28 3.74 -34.95
C TYR A 171 12.36 4.04 -33.45
N CYS A 172 13.40 4.78 -33.08
CA CYS A 172 13.70 5.18 -31.72
C CYS A 172 14.07 6.67 -31.67
N VAL A 173 13.94 7.25 -30.49
CA VAL A 173 14.19 8.67 -30.26
C VAL A 173 15.06 8.84 -29.02
N SER A 174 16.10 9.66 -29.14
CA SER A 174 16.95 10.10 -28.03
C SER A 174 16.59 11.52 -27.63
N GLY A 175 16.66 11.83 -26.33
CA GLY A 175 16.24 13.11 -25.76
C GLY A 175 14.76 13.16 -25.33
N LEU A 176 14.08 12.01 -25.24
CA LEU A 176 12.76 11.88 -24.60
C LEU A 176 12.72 10.67 -23.64
N PRO A 177 11.95 10.73 -22.54
CA PRO A 177 11.18 11.89 -22.06
C PRO A 177 12.04 12.96 -21.38
N GLU A 178 13.28 12.62 -21.02
CA GLU A 178 14.25 13.53 -20.41
C GLU A 178 15.16 14.11 -21.49
N ALA A 179 15.26 15.44 -21.54
CA ALA A 179 16.14 16.14 -22.45
C ALA A 179 17.61 15.84 -22.10
N ARG A 180 18.44 15.64 -23.12
CA ARG A 180 19.82 15.23 -22.95
C ARG A 180 20.70 15.88 -24.02
N ASP A 181 21.80 16.52 -23.63
CA ASP A 181 22.64 17.29 -24.56
C ASP A 181 23.41 16.41 -25.57
N ASP A 182 23.71 15.16 -25.21
CA ASP A 182 24.37 14.18 -26.08
C ASP A 182 23.38 13.23 -26.79
N HIS A 183 22.12 13.66 -26.96
CA HIS A 183 21.08 12.93 -27.69
C HIS A 183 21.54 12.46 -29.09
N ALA A 184 22.26 13.32 -29.82
CA ALA A 184 22.73 13.01 -31.17
C ALA A 184 23.82 11.94 -31.18
N LYS A 185 24.73 12.00 -30.21
CA LYS A 185 25.83 11.04 -30.10
C LYS A 185 25.31 9.63 -29.86
N CYS A 186 24.44 9.47 -28.87
CA CYS A 186 23.91 8.13 -28.56
C CYS A 186 22.97 7.59 -29.64
N CYS A 187 22.27 8.47 -30.36
CA CYS A 187 21.47 8.05 -31.52
C CYS A 187 22.35 7.48 -32.64
N VAL A 188 23.53 8.09 -32.89
CA VAL A 188 24.49 7.58 -33.88
C VAL A 188 25.20 6.31 -33.39
N GLU A 189 25.65 6.27 -32.13
CA GLU A 189 26.28 5.08 -31.54
C GLU A 189 25.33 3.87 -31.56
N MET A 190 24.05 4.08 -31.23
CA MET A 190 23.03 3.04 -31.39
C MET A 190 22.92 2.55 -32.84
N GLY A 191 22.93 3.45 -33.82
CA GLY A 191 22.85 3.07 -35.24
C GLY A 191 24.05 2.24 -35.69
N LEU A 192 25.25 2.54 -35.19
CA LEU A 192 26.45 1.75 -35.46
C LEU A 192 26.34 0.35 -34.83
N ASP A 193 25.93 0.26 -33.57
CA ASP A 193 25.77 -1.03 -32.89
C ASP A 193 24.63 -1.87 -33.50
N MET A 194 23.60 -1.23 -34.05
CA MET A 194 22.56 -1.93 -34.81
C MET A 194 23.12 -2.59 -36.07
N ILE A 195 24.04 -1.92 -36.77
CA ILE A 195 24.72 -2.51 -37.94
C ILE A 195 25.57 -3.70 -37.50
N ASP A 196 26.33 -3.55 -36.42
CA ASP A 196 27.18 -4.63 -35.87
C ASP A 196 26.37 -5.82 -35.34
N ALA A 197 25.14 -5.59 -34.85
CA ALA A 197 24.25 -6.65 -34.37
C ALA A 197 23.55 -7.46 -35.48
N ILE A 198 23.53 -6.92 -36.71
CA ILE A 198 22.96 -7.56 -37.90
C ILE A 198 24.05 -8.29 -38.71
N ALA A 199 25.30 -7.81 -38.64
CA ALA A 199 26.47 -8.39 -39.31
C ALA A 199 26.83 -9.80 -38.78
#